data_AF-A0A368FLI2-F1
#
_entry.id   AF-A0A368FLI2-F1
#
_cell.length_a   1.000
_cell.length_b   1.000
_cell.length_c   1.000
_cell.angle_alpha   90.00
_cell.angle_beta   90.00
_cell.angle_gamma   90.00
#
_symmetry.space_group_name_H-M   'P 1'
#
loop_
_entity.id
_entity.type
_entity.pdbx_description
1 polymer ?
#
loop_
_entity_poly.entity_id
_entity_poly.type
_entity_poly.pdbx_seq_one_letter_code
_entity_poly.pdbx_strand_id
1 'polypeptide(L)'
;MSRLLLAVAVVVLVVSAQRQDILSHAVGPCLGGRCQPGHTCYLENCVPQGLVPNRGRRALDFSTAVGPCISGRCPPGYACRQQQCLKL
;
A
#
# COMPACT_ATOMS: atom_id res chain seq x y z
N MET A 1 33.78 -11.40 10.12
CA MET A 1 32.58 -11.30 10.98
C MET A 1 32.22 -9.84 11.30
N SER A 2 33.12 -9.00 11.83
CA SER A 2 32.84 -7.58 12.18
C SER A 2 32.32 -6.71 11.02
N ARG A 3 32.90 -6.82 9.81
CA ARG A 3 32.42 -6.05 8.64
C ARG A 3 31.01 -6.42 8.18
N LEU A 4 30.63 -7.68 8.35
CA LEU A 4 29.28 -8.17 8.02
C LEU A 4 28.26 -7.62 9.03
N LEU A 5 28.63 -7.63 10.32
CA LEU A 5 27.81 -7.04 11.39
C LEU A 5 27.59 -5.52 11.19
N LEU A 6 28.65 -4.80 10.82
CA LEU A 6 28.55 -3.36 10.48
C LEU A 6 27.65 -3.12 9.27
N ALA A 7 27.79 -3.90 8.20
CA ALA A 7 26.94 -3.77 7.02
C ALA A 7 25.47 -4.05 7.35
N VAL A 8 25.18 -5.10 8.13
CA VAL A 8 23.82 -5.42 8.58
C VAL A 8 23.26 -4.29 9.45
N ALA A 9 24.04 -3.76 10.40
CA ALA A 9 23.60 -2.64 11.24
C ALA A 9 23.25 -1.40 10.41
N VAL A 10 24.08 -1.05 9.42
CA VAL A 10 23.81 0.08 8.51
C VAL A 10 22.52 -0.16 7.71
N VAL A 11 22.33 -1.36 7.16
CA VAL A 11 21.10 -1.67 6.41
C VAL A 11 19.87 -1.57 7.32
N VAL A 12 19.94 -2.09 8.54
CA VAL A 12 18.83 -2.00 9.51
C VAL A 12 18.50 -0.54 9.82
N LEU A 13 19.51 0.30 10.08
CA LEU A 13 19.33 1.72 10.38
C LEU A 13 18.69 2.48 9.21
N VAL A 14 19.17 2.23 7.99
CA VAL A 14 18.63 2.89 6.78
C VAL A 14 17.18 2.47 6.53
N VAL A 15 16.86 1.18 6.70
CA VAL A 15 15.49 0.68 6.54
C VAL A 15 14.56 1.22 7.64
N SER A 16 15.04 1.31 8.89
CA SER A 16 14.23 1.87 9.97
C SER A 16 13.96 3.36 9.79
N ALA A 17 14.95 4.13 9.30
CA ALA A 17 14.79 5.56 9.02
C ALA A 17 13.76 5.79 7.91
N GLN A 18 13.90 5.07 6.78
CA GLN A 18 12.97 5.22 5.65
C GLN A 18 11.52 4.89 6.03
N ARG A 19 11.32 3.94 6.95
CA ARG A 19 10.00 3.59 7.47
C ARG A 19 9.37 4.73 8.27
N GLN A 20 10.16 5.44 9.07
CA GLN A 20 9.67 6.57 9.87
C GLN A 20 9.20 7.72 8.97
N ASP A 21 9.95 8.05 7.92
CA ASP A 21 9.60 9.14 6.99
C ASP A 21 8.23 8.92 6.31
N ILE A 22 7.93 7.67 5.93
CA ILE A 22 6.65 7.32 5.29
C ILE A 22 5.49 7.46 6.30
N LEU A 23 5.69 7.02 7.54
CA LEU A 23 4.68 7.13 8.59
C LEU A 23 4.48 8.57 9.09
N SER A 24 5.48 9.45 8.97
CA SER A 24 5.34 10.88 9.27
C SER A 24 4.35 11.58 8.35
N HIS A 25 4.11 11.03 7.16
CA HIS A 25 3.11 11.51 6.20
C HIS A 25 1.76 10.77 6.32
N ALA A 26 1.56 10.00 7.39
CA ALA A 26 0.30 9.33 7.64
C ALA A 26 -0.80 10.37 7.96
N VAL A 27 -1.89 10.31 7.21
CA VAL A 27 -3.05 11.19 7.40
C VAL A 27 -4.03 10.61 8.42
N GLY A 28 -4.00 9.29 8.64
CA GLY A 28 -4.83 8.61 9.61
C GLY A 28 -4.69 7.09 9.56
N PRO A 29 -5.46 6.34 10.37
CA PRO A 29 -5.50 4.89 10.32
C PRO A 29 -6.30 4.37 9.12
N CYS A 30 -6.03 3.14 8.71
CA CYS A 30 -6.83 2.41 7.75
C CYS A 30 -8.17 2.01 8.36
N LEU A 31 -9.27 2.49 7.78
CA LEU A 31 -10.62 2.15 8.24
C LEU A 31 -11.19 1.05 7.33
N GLY A 32 -11.27 -0.18 7.84
CA GLY A 32 -11.76 -1.33 7.07
C GLY A 32 -10.91 -1.64 5.84
N GLY A 33 -9.59 -1.40 5.92
CA GLY A 33 -8.65 -1.57 4.81
C GLY A 33 -8.77 -0.51 3.71
N ARG A 34 -9.44 0.61 3.99
CA ARG A 34 -9.67 1.70 3.04
C ARG A 34 -9.07 3.02 3.54
N CYS A 35 -8.72 3.87 2.58
CA CYS A 35 -8.24 5.24 2.79
C CYS A 35 -8.97 6.20 1.84
N GLN A 36 -8.80 7.50 2.05
CA GLN A 36 -9.27 8.52 1.12
C GLN A 36 -8.60 8.36 -0.26
N PRO A 37 -9.21 8.85 -1.35
CA PRO A 37 -8.60 8.86 -2.68
C PRO A 37 -7.18 9.46 -2.66
N GLY A 38 -6.25 8.88 -3.43
CA GLY A 38 -4.83 9.29 -3.46
C GLY A 38 -3.98 8.77 -2.29
N HIS A 39 -4.57 8.00 -1.38
CA HIS A 39 -3.87 7.37 -0.25
C HIS A 39 -3.96 5.85 -0.33
N THR A 40 -2.95 5.17 0.22
CA THR A 40 -2.86 3.72 0.31
C THR A 40 -2.64 3.29 1.75
N CYS A 41 -3.14 2.12 2.10
CA CYS A 41 -2.85 1.49 3.38
C CYS A 41 -1.40 0.96 3.42
N TYR A 42 -0.62 1.49 4.34
CA TYR A 42 0.73 1.05 4.66
C TYR A 42 0.87 0.92 6.17
N LEU A 43 1.13 -0.30 6.67
CA LEU A 43 1.28 -0.58 8.10
C LEU A 43 0.10 -0.04 8.95
N GLU A 44 -1.13 -0.36 8.55
CA GLU A 44 -2.37 0.12 9.19
C GLU A 44 -2.61 1.64 9.13
N ASN A 45 -1.77 2.39 8.41
CA ASN A 45 -1.89 3.83 8.25
C ASN A 45 -2.13 4.22 6.78
N CYS A 46 -2.96 5.22 6.57
CA CYS A 46 -3.19 5.86 5.28
C CYS A 46 -2.04 6.82 4.97
N VAL A 47 -1.25 6.48 3.96
CA VAL A 47 -0.13 7.29 3.47
C VAL A 47 -0.33 7.62 1.98
N PRO A 48 0.26 8.71 1.44
CA PRO A 48 0.09 9.04 0.03
C PRO A 48 0.69 7.96 -0.89
N GLN A 49 -0.02 7.64 -1.98
CA GLN A 49 0.36 6.54 -2.90
C GLN A 49 1.78 6.64 -3.47
N GLY A 50 2.35 7.86 -3.58
CA GLY A 50 3.69 8.09 -4.10
C GLY A 50 4.85 7.89 -3.12
N LEU A 51 4.58 7.71 -1.81
CA LEU A 51 5.64 7.55 -0.80
C LEU A 51 6.02 6.10 -0.51
N VAL A 52 5.16 5.13 -0.80
CA VAL A 52 5.45 3.73 -0.50
C VAL A 52 6.35 3.18 -1.61
N PRO A 53 7.61 2.81 -1.32
CA PRO A 53 8.48 2.23 -2.34
C PRO A 53 7.83 0.95 -2.87
N ASN A 54 7.73 0.85 -4.19
CA ASN A 54 7.15 -0.24 -4.98
C ASN A 54 7.83 -1.60 -4.72
N ARG A 55 7.74 -2.13 -3.50
CA ARG A 55 8.16 -3.48 -3.14
C ARG A 55 6.96 -4.26 -2.66
N GLY A 56 6.26 -4.84 -3.64
CA GLY A 56 5.66 -6.16 -3.45
C GLY A 56 4.26 -6.23 -2.84
N ARG A 57 3.54 -5.11 -2.69
CA ARG A 57 2.08 -5.18 -2.53
C ARG A 57 1.45 -4.30 -3.59
N ARG A 58 0.71 -4.95 -4.48
CA ARG A 58 -0.44 -4.34 -5.16
C ARG A 58 -1.32 -3.80 -4.04
N ALA A 59 -1.07 -2.57 -3.58
CA ALA A 59 -2.14 -1.75 -3.05
C ALA A 59 -3.21 -1.85 -4.12
N LEU A 60 -4.30 -2.55 -3.81
CA LEU A 60 -5.40 -2.70 -4.73
C LEU A 60 -5.86 -1.26 -4.98
N ASP A 61 -5.47 -0.71 -6.14
CA ASP A 61 -5.60 0.72 -6.39
C ASP A 61 -7.07 0.98 -6.69
N PHE A 62 -7.85 1.10 -5.63
CA PHE A 62 -9.29 1.34 -5.68
C PHE A 62 -9.63 2.70 -6.32
N SER A 63 -8.63 3.52 -6.62
CA SER A 63 -8.75 4.68 -7.52
C SER A 63 -9.28 4.29 -8.90
N THR A 64 -8.96 3.06 -9.37
CA THR A 64 -9.48 2.49 -10.63
C THR A 64 -10.73 1.64 -10.44
N ALA A 65 -11.29 1.59 -9.22
CA ALA A 65 -12.51 0.84 -8.97
C ALA A 65 -13.70 1.56 -9.61
N VAL A 66 -14.33 0.91 -10.58
CA VAL A 66 -15.52 1.44 -11.26
C VAL A 66 -16.78 1.26 -10.41
N GLY A 67 -16.75 0.31 -9.47
CA GLY A 67 -17.85 0.04 -8.56
C GLY A 67 -17.68 -1.28 -7.80
N PRO A 68 -18.67 -1.64 -6.96
CA PRO A 68 -18.69 -2.92 -6.27
C PRO A 68 -18.95 -4.07 -7.25
N CYS A 69 -18.52 -5.28 -6.89
CA CYS A 69 -18.90 -6.47 -7.65
C CYS A 69 -20.38 -6.77 -7.45
N ILE A 70 -21.12 -6.95 -8.54
CA ILE A 70 -22.53 -7.36 -8.49
C ILE A 70 -22.56 -8.86 -8.75
N SER A 71 -22.94 -9.64 -7.73
CA SER A 71 -22.99 -11.11 -7.80
C SER A 71 -21.67 -11.75 -8.26
N GLY A 72 -20.53 -11.17 -7.82
CA GLY A 72 -19.19 -11.63 -8.18
C GLY A 72 -18.77 -11.30 -9.63
N ARG A 73 -19.54 -10.49 -10.35
CA ARG A 73 -19.27 -10.08 -11.73
C ARG A 73 -18.95 -8.60 -11.83
N CYS A 74 -18.18 -8.27 -12.85
CA CYS A 74 -17.76 -6.93 -13.22
C CYS A 74 -17.96 -6.71 -14.73
N PRO A 75 -17.97 -5.45 -15.19
CA PRO A 75 -18.00 -5.14 -16.62
C PRO A 75 -16.82 -5.76 -17.37
N PRO A 76 -16.93 -5.98 -18.70
CA PRO A 76 -15.82 -6.48 -19.49
C PRO A 76 -14.59 -5.56 -19.39
N GLY A 77 -13.41 -6.16 -19.20
CA GLY A 77 -12.16 -5.42 -18.93
C GLY A 77 -11.89 -5.15 -17.45
N TYR A 78 -12.76 -5.63 -16.55
CA TYR A 78 -12.60 -5.50 -15.10
C TYR A 78 -12.69 -6.86 -14.40
N ALA A 79 -11.94 -7.04 -13.32
CA ALA A 79 -11.95 -8.22 -12.48
C ALA A 79 -12.45 -7.90 -11.08
N CYS A 80 -13.27 -8.82 -10.53
CA CYS A 80 -13.70 -8.72 -9.15
C CYS A 80 -12.56 -9.12 -8.20
N ARG A 81 -12.08 -8.18 -7.39
CA ARG A 81 -11.13 -8.42 -6.30
C ARG A 81 -11.61 -7.70 -5.06
N GLN A 82 -11.69 -8.42 -3.94
CA GLN A 82 -12.11 -7.86 -2.64
C GLN A 82 -13.44 -7.08 -2.71
N GLN A 83 -14.44 -7.65 -3.41
CA GLN A 83 -15.76 -7.03 -3.64
C GLN A 83 -15.76 -5.73 -4.47
N GLN A 84 -14.67 -5.39 -5.15
CA GLN A 84 -14.61 -4.25 -6.06
C GLN A 84 -14.17 -4.66 -7.47
N CYS A 85 -14.71 -3.98 -8.47
CA CYS A 85 -14.37 -4.15 -9.87
C CYS A 85 -13.17 -3.27 -10.23
N LEU A 86 -12.01 -3.89 -10.39
CA LEU A 86 -10.77 -3.20 -10.78
C LEU A 86 -10.41 -3.54 -12.22
N LYS A 87 -9.79 -2.58 -12.91
CA LYS A 87 -9.37 -2.77 -14.30
C LYS A 87 -8.30 -3.87 -14.37
N LEU A 88 -8.46 -4.77 -15.34
CA LEU A 88 -7.47 -5.81 -15.66
C LEU A 88 -6.21 -5.21 -16.28
#